data_AF-A0A847T1Z2-F1
#
_entry.id   AF-A0A847T1Z2-F1
#
_cell.length_a   1.000
_cell.length_b   1.000
_cell.length_c   1.000
_cell.angle_alpha   90.00
_cell.angle_beta   90.00
_cell.angle_gamma   90.00
#
_symmetry.space_group_name_H-M   'P 1'
#
loop_
_entity.id
_entity.type
_entity.pdbx_description
1 polymer ?
#
loop_
_entity_poly.entity_id
_entity_poly.type
_entity_poly.pdbx_seq_one_letter_code
_entity_poly.pdbx_strand_id
1 'polypeptide(L)'
;MSLSKLNIWLRDEGCKPVGKKECGYVNIYHCRDQWTDLELSKPIPDEAANVELEVPPGCYMLQACVRFTESSDDCLFTEKVMVVVGCNQELCVNLIVPQMKTLSLRYVIPFIKEAKLKKIPERDIVVAAQTIMAVSGLTKDEMNGIMEPKRRCIKTSKMSGKKLEDMSKKISKDSEDIVRIIKALR
;
A
#
# COMPACT_ATOMS: atom_id res chain seq x y z
N MET A 1 20.33 -22.60 -21.31
CA MET A 1 20.35 -22.05 -19.94
C MET A 1 19.14 -22.62 -19.22
N SER A 2 19.32 -23.15 -18.01
CA SER A 2 18.18 -23.61 -17.20
C SER A 2 17.32 -22.41 -16.80
N LEU A 3 16.02 -22.46 -17.11
CA LEU A 3 15.05 -21.47 -16.64
C LEU A 3 14.48 -21.91 -15.28
N SER A 4 13.86 -20.96 -14.62
CA SER A 4 13.19 -21.15 -13.33
C SER A 4 11.77 -20.62 -13.41
N LYS A 5 10.88 -21.20 -12.62
CA LYS A 5 9.45 -20.92 -12.68
C LYS A 5 9.05 -19.98 -11.54
N LEU A 6 8.43 -18.86 -11.88
CA LEU A 6 7.77 -17.98 -10.91
C LEU A 6 6.26 -18.16 -11.03
N ASN A 7 5.62 -18.41 -9.89
CA ASN A 7 4.17 -18.50 -9.76
C ASN A 7 3.67 -17.40 -8.83
N ILE A 8 3.14 -16.32 -9.42
CA ILE A 8 2.80 -15.08 -8.72
C ILE A 8 1.30 -15.04 -8.49
N TRP A 9 0.88 -15.12 -7.24
CA TRP A 9 -0.52 -15.11 -6.81
C TRP A 9 -0.92 -13.73 -6.30
N LEU A 10 -2.11 -13.27 -6.69
CA LEU A 10 -2.78 -12.14 -6.05
C LEU A 10 -3.72 -12.62 -4.97
N ARG A 11 -3.57 -12.05 -3.77
CA ARG A 11 -4.40 -12.39 -2.61
C ARG A 11 -4.88 -11.15 -1.88
N ASP A 12 -6.00 -11.28 -1.20
CA ASP A 12 -6.44 -10.30 -0.23
C ASP A 12 -5.66 -10.47 1.10
N GLU A 13 -5.92 -9.58 2.06
CA GLU A 13 -5.32 -9.64 3.41
C GLU A 13 -5.71 -10.91 4.19
N GLY A 14 -6.77 -11.62 3.77
CA GLY A 14 -7.20 -12.90 4.30
C GLY A 14 -6.59 -14.11 3.57
N CYS A 15 -5.56 -13.89 2.75
CA CYS A 15 -4.91 -14.90 1.91
C CYS A 15 -5.83 -15.58 0.89
N LYS A 16 -7.00 -15.01 0.57
CA LYS A 16 -7.88 -15.53 -0.46
C LYS A 16 -7.46 -15.01 -1.82
N PRO A 17 -7.45 -15.86 -2.87
CA PRO A 17 -7.14 -15.39 -4.21
C PRO A 17 -8.14 -14.31 -4.65
N VAL A 18 -7.64 -13.20 -5.19
CA VAL A 18 -8.48 -12.13 -5.73
C VAL A 18 -8.77 -12.46 -7.19
N GLY A 19 -10.04 -12.68 -7.55
CA GLY A 19 -10.41 -13.29 -8.83
C GLY A 19 -11.45 -12.52 -9.66
N LYS A 20 -11.51 -12.87 -10.95
CA LYS A 20 -12.52 -12.61 -12.00
C LYS A 20 -12.99 -11.19 -12.34
N LYS A 21 -12.83 -10.19 -11.47
CA LYS A 21 -13.34 -8.83 -11.76
C LYS A 21 -12.31 -7.73 -11.69
N GLU A 22 -11.07 -8.10 -11.44
CA GLU A 22 -9.98 -7.15 -11.26
C GLU A 22 -8.95 -7.35 -12.37
N CYS A 23 -9.17 -6.68 -13.51
CA CYS A 23 -8.24 -6.72 -14.63
C CYS A 23 -6.94 -6.03 -14.19
N GLY A 24 -5.86 -6.78 -14.15
CA GLY A 24 -4.57 -6.31 -13.65
C GLY A 24 -3.40 -6.77 -14.51
N TYR A 25 -2.21 -6.29 -14.18
CA TYR A 25 -0.98 -6.83 -14.71
C TYR A 25 0.07 -6.94 -13.61
N VAL A 26 0.98 -7.90 -13.73
CA VAL A 26 2.16 -8.00 -12.87
C VAL A 26 3.33 -7.38 -13.62
N ASN A 27 3.97 -6.40 -12.99
CA ASN A 27 5.25 -5.88 -13.41
C ASN A 27 6.37 -6.66 -12.75
N ILE A 28 7.35 -7.05 -13.56
CA ILE A 28 8.52 -7.83 -13.15
C ILE A 28 9.74 -7.06 -13.64
N TYR A 29 10.61 -6.69 -12.73
CA TYR A 29 11.83 -5.95 -13.02
C TYR A 29 13.03 -6.76 -12.56
N HIS A 30 14.14 -6.70 -13.30
CA HIS A 30 15.40 -7.25 -12.82
C HIS A 30 16.05 -6.26 -11.82
N CYS A 31 16.58 -6.74 -10.69
CA CYS A 31 17.09 -5.86 -9.62
C CYS A 31 18.29 -4.99 -10.03
N ARG A 32 19.03 -5.39 -11.08
CA ARG A 32 20.22 -4.65 -11.55
C ARG A 32 19.86 -3.47 -12.45
N ASP A 33 18.68 -3.50 -13.06
CA ASP A 33 18.30 -2.54 -14.08
C ASP A 33 17.40 -1.46 -13.44
N GLN A 34 17.76 -0.20 -13.63
CA GLN A 34 16.93 0.91 -13.18
C GLN A 34 15.68 0.99 -14.06
N TRP A 35 14.54 0.41 -13.65
CA TRP A 35 13.17 0.60 -14.19
C TRP A 35 12.93 0.53 -15.71
N THR A 36 13.93 0.47 -16.59
CA THR A 36 13.77 0.78 -18.02
C THR A 36 13.97 -0.40 -18.96
N ASP A 37 14.72 -1.43 -18.56
CA ASP A 37 15.29 -2.35 -19.56
C ASP A 37 14.66 -3.75 -19.61
N LEU A 38 13.85 -4.12 -18.61
CA LEU A 38 13.10 -5.37 -18.62
C LEU A 38 11.75 -5.20 -17.93
N GLU A 39 10.86 -4.38 -18.47
CA GLU A 39 9.47 -4.34 -18.01
C GLU A 39 8.67 -5.44 -18.71
N LEU A 40 8.57 -6.60 -18.06
CA LEU A 40 7.60 -7.60 -18.45
C LEU A 40 6.30 -7.33 -17.68
N SER A 41 5.42 -6.53 -18.27
CA SER A 41 4.03 -6.43 -17.81
C SER A 41 3.26 -7.65 -18.33
N LYS A 42 2.88 -8.55 -17.42
CA LYS A 42 2.08 -9.73 -17.76
C LYS A 42 0.63 -9.53 -17.31
N PRO A 43 -0.35 -9.59 -18.23
CA PRO A 43 -1.75 -9.50 -17.83
C PRO A 43 -2.08 -10.70 -16.95
N ILE A 44 -2.86 -10.46 -15.90
CA ILE A 44 -3.43 -11.52 -15.08
C ILE A 44 -4.68 -12.02 -15.81
N PRO A 45 -4.76 -13.32 -16.18
CA PRO A 45 -5.92 -13.85 -16.88
C PRO A 45 -7.18 -13.65 -16.04
N ASP A 46 -8.30 -13.25 -16.66
CA ASP A 46 -9.53 -12.95 -15.92
C ASP A 46 -9.99 -14.13 -15.04
N GLU A 47 -9.80 -15.37 -15.48
CA GLU A 47 -10.20 -16.55 -14.72
C GLU A 47 -9.15 -17.05 -13.70
N ALA A 48 -7.95 -16.46 -13.69
CA ALA A 48 -6.85 -16.89 -12.85
C ALA A 48 -6.50 -15.82 -11.81
N ALA A 49 -6.18 -16.25 -10.60
CA ALA A 49 -5.64 -15.36 -9.57
C ALA A 49 -4.10 -15.38 -9.53
N ASN A 50 -3.48 -15.98 -10.54
CA ASN A 50 -2.03 -16.10 -10.62
C ASN A 50 -1.50 -15.93 -12.05
N VAL A 51 -0.21 -15.59 -12.10
CA VAL A 51 0.59 -15.52 -13.33
C VAL A 51 1.76 -16.47 -13.17
N GLU A 52 1.92 -17.37 -14.14
CA GLU A 52 3.07 -18.25 -14.23
C GLU A 52 4.00 -17.78 -15.34
N LEU A 53 5.30 -17.75 -15.06
CA LEU A 53 6.30 -17.35 -16.04
C LEU A 53 7.66 -18.01 -15.76
N GLU A 54 8.41 -18.22 -16.83
CA GLU A 54 9.78 -18.71 -16.77
C GLU A 54 10.75 -17.53 -16.85
N VAL A 55 11.70 -17.47 -15.93
CA VAL A 55 12.77 -16.45 -15.86
C VAL A 55 14.13 -17.12 -15.75
N PRO A 56 15.20 -16.45 -16.23
CA PRO A 56 16.55 -16.89 -15.91
C PRO A 56 16.81 -16.76 -14.40
N PRO A 57 17.84 -17.44 -13.87
CA PRO A 57 18.29 -17.23 -12.50
C PRO A 57 18.73 -15.78 -12.30
N GLY A 58 18.29 -15.16 -11.19
CA GLY A 58 18.51 -13.74 -10.97
C GLY A 58 17.77 -13.18 -9.76
N CYS A 59 17.83 -11.86 -9.64
CA CYS A 59 17.08 -11.09 -8.64
C CYS A 59 16.01 -10.28 -9.37
N TYR A 60 14.77 -10.32 -8.86
CA TYR A 60 13.64 -9.63 -9.45
C TYR A 60 12.86 -8.83 -8.41
N MET A 61 12.33 -7.68 -8.83
CA MET A 61 11.32 -6.92 -8.11
C MET A 61 9.97 -7.16 -8.77
N LEU A 62 8.97 -7.53 -7.96
CA LEU A 62 7.62 -7.85 -8.41
C LEU A 62 6.64 -6.83 -7.83
N GLN A 63 5.70 -6.38 -8.66
CA GLN A 63 4.61 -5.51 -8.24
C GLN A 63 3.39 -5.74 -9.13
N ALA A 64 2.22 -5.95 -8.53
CA ALA A 64 1.00 -6.07 -9.32
C ALA A 64 0.25 -4.75 -9.34
N CYS A 65 -0.34 -4.47 -10.49
CA CYS A 65 -1.34 -3.47 -10.74
C CYS A 65 -2.70 -4.14 -10.74
N VAL A 66 -3.64 -3.63 -9.94
CA VAL A 66 -5.01 -4.13 -9.86
C VAL A 66 -5.98 -3.01 -10.16
N ARG A 67 -6.90 -3.22 -11.12
CA ARG A 67 -7.99 -2.27 -11.41
C ARG A 67 -9.28 -2.81 -10.81
N PHE A 68 -10.04 -1.95 -10.14
CA PHE A 68 -11.31 -2.33 -9.50
C PHE A 68 -12.52 -2.04 -10.39
N THR A 69 -12.36 -1.21 -11.42
CA THR A 69 -13.38 -0.99 -12.44
C THR A 69 -12.76 -0.98 -13.83
N GLU A 70 -13.53 -1.43 -14.83
CA GLU A 70 -13.09 -1.41 -16.24
C GLU A 70 -12.78 0.00 -16.76
N SER A 71 -13.37 1.02 -16.13
CA SER A 71 -13.24 2.43 -16.48
C SER A 71 -12.20 3.21 -15.68
N SER A 72 -11.57 2.61 -14.66
CA SER A 72 -10.55 3.31 -13.89
C SER A 72 -9.19 3.15 -14.56
N ASP A 73 -8.63 4.26 -15.06
CA ASP A 73 -7.18 4.36 -15.32
C ASP A 73 -6.37 4.21 -14.02
N ASP A 74 -7.03 4.32 -12.86
CA ASP A 74 -6.44 4.17 -11.55
C ASP A 74 -6.05 2.72 -11.28
N CYS A 75 -4.76 2.47 -11.49
CA CYS A 75 -4.10 1.26 -11.08
C CYS A 75 -3.74 1.28 -9.59
N LEU A 76 -4.16 0.24 -8.87
CA LEU A 76 -3.81 0.06 -7.47
C LEU A 76 -2.69 -0.94 -7.34
N PHE A 77 -1.52 -0.39 -7.00
CA PHE A 77 -0.32 -1.19 -6.91
C PHE A 77 -0.18 -1.87 -5.56
N THR A 78 0.17 -3.15 -5.58
CA THR A 78 0.62 -3.90 -4.41
C THR A 78 1.92 -3.32 -3.85
N GLU A 79 2.30 -3.77 -2.66
CA GLU A 79 3.66 -3.61 -2.20
C GLU A 79 4.64 -4.32 -3.14
N LYS A 80 5.88 -3.80 -3.20
CA LYS A 80 6.94 -4.38 -4.01
C LYS A 80 7.59 -5.52 -3.23
N VAL A 81 7.79 -6.66 -3.89
CA VAL A 81 8.47 -7.81 -3.31
C VAL A 81 9.73 -8.09 -4.11
N MET A 82 10.85 -8.30 -3.41
CA MET A 82 12.09 -8.77 -4.03
C MET A 82 12.15 -10.29 -3.94
N VAL A 83 12.46 -10.96 -5.04
CA VAL A 83 12.68 -12.41 -5.09
C VAL A 83 14.02 -12.72 -5.74
N VAL A 84 14.68 -13.77 -5.24
CA VAL A 84 15.93 -14.27 -5.80
C VAL A 84 15.68 -15.71 -6.23
N VAL A 85 15.96 -15.99 -7.50
CA VAL A 85 15.64 -17.27 -8.15
C VAL A 85 16.94 -17.92 -8.62
N GLY A 86 17.23 -19.12 -8.13
CA GLY A 86 18.35 -19.96 -8.59
C GLY A 86 17.95 -20.81 -9.79
N CYS A 87 18.86 -21.64 -10.32
CA CYS A 87 18.62 -22.52 -11.47
C CYS A 87 17.58 -23.63 -11.19
N ASN A 88 16.65 -23.87 -12.11
CA ASN A 88 15.62 -24.93 -12.02
C ASN A 88 14.77 -24.85 -10.74
N GLN A 89 14.58 -23.65 -10.18
CA GLN A 89 13.75 -23.46 -9.01
C GLN A 89 12.33 -23.09 -9.41
N GLU A 90 11.37 -23.54 -8.62
CA GLU A 90 9.99 -23.05 -8.66
C GLU A 90 9.73 -22.24 -7.38
N LEU A 91 9.26 -21.00 -7.54
CA LEU A 91 8.92 -20.12 -6.42
C LEU A 91 7.49 -19.63 -6.53
N CYS A 92 6.78 -19.68 -5.40
CA CYS A 92 5.47 -19.08 -5.25
C CYS A 92 5.58 -17.73 -4.53
N VAL A 93 5.03 -16.69 -5.13
CA VAL A 93 5.03 -15.33 -4.58
C VAL A 93 3.60 -14.90 -4.34
N ASN A 94 3.29 -14.39 -3.15
CA ASN A 94 1.99 -13.81 -2.86
C ASN A 94 2.11 -12.29 -2.84
N LEU A 95 1.40 -11.64 -3.75
CA LEU A 95 1.24 -10.19 -3.76
C LEU A 95 -0.11 -9.86 -3.14
N ILE A 96 -0.08 -9.09 -2.05
CA ILE A 96 -1.30 -8.71 -1.33
C ILE A 96 -1.89 -7.47 -1.99
N VAL A 97 -3.10 -7.62 -2.52
CA VAL A 97 -3.87 -6.55 -3.15
C VAL A 97 -4.30 -5.57 -2.07
N PRO A 98 -3.99 -4.26 -2.22
CA PRO A 98 -4.48 -3.27 -1.29
C PRO A 98 -6.00 -3.19 -1.41
N GLN A 99 -6.71 -3.34 -0.29
CA GLN A 99 -8.15 -3.16 -0.29
C GLN A 99 -8.51 -1.66 -0.31
N MET A 100 -9.77 -1.35 -0.64
CA MET A 100 -10.32 0.01 -0.47
C MET A 100 -10.06 0.57 0.93
N LYS A 101 -10.08 -0.27 1.96
CA LYS A 101 -9.62 0.08 3.33
C LYS A 101 -8.22 0.70 3.34
N THR A 102 -7.27 0.04 2.69
CA THR A 102 -5.86 0.45 2.56
C THR A 102 -5.72 1.76 1.79
N LEU A 103 -6.62 2.03 0.84
CA LEU A 103 -6.66 3.30 0.11
C LEU A 103 -7.25 4.45 0.91
N SER A 104 -8.38 4.21 1.56
CA SER A 104 -9.00 5.22 2.41
C SER A 104 -8.06 5.67 3.51
N LEU A 105 -7.20 4.79 4.03
CA LEU A 105 -6.09 5.17 4.90
C LEU A 105 -5.10 6.16 4.27
N ARG A 106 -4.77 5.98 2.99
CA ARG A 106 -3.93 6.92 2.24
C ARG A 106 -4.59 8.27 2.02
N TYR A 107 -5.92 8.36 1.98
CA TYR A 107 -6.63 9.62 1.74
C TYR A 107 -7.10 10.33 3.03
N VAL A 108 -7.53 9.59 4.06
CA VAL A 108 -8.08 10.15 5.31
C VAL A 108 -7.04 10.99 6.04
N ILE A 109 -5.79 10.52 6.15
CA ILE A 109 -4.75 11.25 6.87
C ILE A 109 -4.38 12.57 6.15
N PRO A 110 -4.06 12.57 4.83
CA PRO A 110 -3.84 13.81 4.09
C PRO A 110 -5.05 14.74 4.11
N PHE A 111 -6.27 14.20 3.98
CA PHE A 111 -7.50 14.99 4.06
C PHE A 111 -7.59 15.73 5.39
N ILE A 112 -7.42 15.05 6.52
CA ILE A 112 -7.46 15.68 7.86
C ILE A 112 -6.39 16.78 7.98
N LYS A 113 -5.17 16.51 7.49
CA LYS A 113 -4.08 17.50 7.52
C LYS A 113 -4.43 18.75 6.72
N GLU A 114 -4.87 18.58 5.48
CA GLU A 114 -5.20 19.68 4.58
C GLU A 114 -6.41 20.48 5.07
N ALA A 115 -7.45 19.79 5.57
CA ALA A 115 -8.62 20.44 6.14
C ALA A 115 -8.28 21.30 7.37
N LYS A 116 -7.36 20.84 8.22
CA LYS A 116 -6.83 21.66 9.33
C LYS A 116 -6.06 22.88 8.85
N LEU A 117 -5.22 22.75 7.82
CA LEU A 117 -4.50 23.89 7.24
C LEU A 117 -5.48 24.94 6.69
N LYS A 118 -6.59 24.49 6.11
CA LYS A 118 -7.70 25.33 5.64
C LYS A 118 -8.64 25.81 6.75
N LYS A 119 -8.36 25.49 8.02
CA LYS A 119 -9.16 25.87 9.20
C LYS A 119 -10.62 25.44 9.11
N ILE A 120 -10.88 24.30 8.46
CA ILE A 120 -12.21 23.69 8.45
C ILE A 120 -12.62 23.34 9.89
N PRO A 121 -13.88 23.56 10.31
CA PRO A 121 -14.33 23.21 11.65
C PRO A 121 -14.07 21.73 11.96
N GLU A 122 -13.55 21.43 13.16
CA GLU A 122 -13.19 20.06 13.54
C GLU A 122 -14.36 19.08 13.42
N ARG A 123 -15.58 19.53 13.73
CA ARG A 123 -16.82 18.76 13.54
C ARG A 123 -16.97 18.28 12.10
N ASP A 124 -16.73 19.13 11.12
CA ASP A 124 -16.93 18.80 9.70
C ASP A 124 -15.83 17.86 9.21
N ILE A 125 -14.60 18.03 9.70
CA ILE A 125 -13.48 17.11 9.45
C ILE A 125 -13.81 15.71 9.99
N VAL A 126 -14.33 15.64 11.22
CA VAL A 126 -14.76 14.39 11.87
C VAL A 126 -15.84 13.70 11.04
N VAL A 127 -16.91 14.42 10.68
CA VAL A 127 -18.02 13.85 9.88
C VAL A 127 -17.50 13.32 8.54
N ALA A 128 -16.72 14.11 7.81
CA ALA A 128 -16.17 13.69 6.52
C ALA A 128 -15.24 12.46 6.65
N ALA A 129 -14.37 12.44 7.67
CA ALA A 129 -13.51 11.29 7.93
C ALA A 129 -14.33 10.04 8.30
N GLN A 130 -15.40 10.17 9.09
CA GLN A 130 -16.32 9.07 9.39
C GLN A 130 -16.98 8.53 8.13
N THR A 131 -17.45 9.42 7.24
CA THR A 131 -18.06 9.01 5.97
C THR A 131 -17.08 8.23 5.10
N ILE A 132 -15.84 8.72 4.94
CA ILE A 132 -14.80 8.03 4.16
C ILE A 132 -14.50 6.65 4.79
N MET A 133 -14.36 6.60 6.12
CA MET A 133 -14.09 5.35 6.84
C MET A 133 -15.23 4.35 6.70
N ALA A 134 -16.47 4.79 6.89
CA ALA A 134 -17.66 3.94 6.77
C ALA A 134 -17.81 3.35 5.36
N VAL A 135 -17.65 4.17 4.31
CA VAL A 135 -17.72 3.72 2.90
C VAL A 135 -16.60 2.71 2.61
N SER A 136 -15.43 2.89 3.21
CA SER A 136 -14.30 1.98 3.02
C SER A 136 -14.34 0.71 3.86
N GLY A 137 -15.29 0.60 4.80
CA GLY A 137 -15.33 -0.47 5.80
C GLY A 137 -14.19 -0.42 6.82
N LEU A 138 -13.45 0.68 6.90
CA LEU A 138 -12.36 0.87 7.86
C LEU A 138 -12.93 1.13 9.26
N THR A 139 -12.59 0.27 10.20
CA THR A 139 -12.98 0.42 11.59
C THR A 139 -12.08 1.41 12.32
N LYS A 140 -12.59 1.94 13.43
CA LYS A 140 -11.82 2.81 14.32
C LYS A 140 -10.59 2.12 14.90
N ASP A 141 -10.70 0.84 15.22
CA ASP A 141 -9.61 0.06 15.82
C ASP A 141 -8.48 -0.19 14.82
N GLU A 142 -8.82 -0.49 13.56
CA GLU A 142 -7.85 -0.57 12.46
C GLU A 142 -7.12 0.77 12.28
N MET A 143 -7.87 1.89 12.27
CA MET A 143 -7.28 3.24 12.16
C MET A 143 -6.34 3.58 13.33
N ASN A 144 -6.72 3.20 14.55
CA ASN A 144 -5.89 3.39 15.75
C ASN A 144 -4.61 2.55 15.69
N GLY A 145 -4.72 1.27 15.29
CA GLY A 145 -3.60 0.36 15.15
C GLY A 145 -2.52 0.86 14.19
N ILE A 146 -2.91 1.60 13.15
CA ILE A 146 -1.99 2.20 12.17
C ILE A 146 -1.29 3.46 12.70
N MET A 147 -1.96 4.21 13.56
CA MET A 147 -1.41 5.45 14.12
C MET A 147 -0.44 5.21 15.29
N GLU A 148 -0.57 4.09 16.01
CA GLU A 148 0.28 3.78 17.17
C GLU A 148 1.78 3.58 16.84
N PRO A 149 2.17 2.81 15.80
CA PRO A 149 3.58 2.69 15.41
C PRO A 149 4.20 4.03 15.04
N LYS A 150 3.48 4.89 14.31
CA LYS A 150 3.96 6.24 13.94
C LYS A 150 4.23 7.10 15.17
N ARG A 151 3.38 7.02 16.21
CA ARG A 151 3.61 7.69 17.49
C ARG A 151 4.85 7.18 18.22
N ARG A 152 5.10 5.87 18.20
CA ARG A 152 6.31 5.29 18.81
C ARG A 152 7.57 5.78 18.11
N CYS A 153 7.61 5.79 16.77
CA CYS A 153 8.77 6.27 16.02
C CYS A 153 9.11 7.75 16.26
N ILE A 154 8.09 8.60 16.46
CA ILE A 154 8.29 10.03 16.78
C ILE A 154 8.86 10.20 18.20
N LYS A 155 8.39 9.42 19.17
CA LYS A 155 8.86 9.52 20.56
C LYS A 155 10.30 9.06 20.75
N THR A 156 10.77 8.11 19.94
CA THR A 156 12.12 7.53 20.08
C THR A 156 13.20 8.28 19.31
N SER A 157 12.85 9.17 18.37
CA SER A 157 13.83 9.91 17.58
C SER A 157 14.34 11.15 18.34
N LYS A 158 15.39 10.98 19.15
CA LYS A 158 16.22 12.10 19.64
C LYS A 158 17.02 12.67 18.47
N MET A 159 16.50 13.69 17.79
CA MET A 159 17.23 14.41 16.76
C MET A 159 18.02 15.57 17.38
N SER A 160 19.32 15.69 17.06
CA SER A 160 20.18 16.76 17.56
C SER A 160 20.16 17.98 16.63
N GLY A 161 19.86 19.17 17.18
CA GLY A 161 19.93 20.46 16.49
C GLY A 161 18.60 21.23 16.51
N LYS A 162 18.66 22.55 16.77
CA LYS A 162 17.49 23.42 17.01
C LYS A 162 16.41 23.33 15.90
N LYS A 163 16.82 23.32 14.63
CA LYS A 163 15.90 23.20 13.47
C LYS A 163 15.20 21.83 13.41
N LEU A 164 15.89 20.77 13.82
CA LEU A 164 15.37 19.39 13.86
C LEU A 164 14.43 19.20 15.05
N GLU A 165 14.73 19.82 16.18
CA GLU A 165 13.83 19.85 17.35
C GLU A 165 12.51 20.55 17.03
N ASP A 166 12.55 21.70 16.35
CA ASP A 166 11.34 22.43 15.96
C ASP A 166 10.49 21.65 14.95
N MET A 167 11.13 20.98 13.99
CA MET A 167 10.43 20.06 13.07
C MET A 167 9.82 18.87 13.80
N SER A 168 10.55 18.26 14.75
CA SER A 168 10.05 17.14 15.56
C SER A 168 8.84 17.54 16.40
N LYS A 169 8.89 18.71 17.06
CA LYS A 169 7.76 19.27 17.83
C LYS A 169 6.54 19.51 16.94
N LYS A 170 6.72 20.06 15.74
CA LYS A 170 5.63 20.28 14.79
C LYS A 170 5.00 18.96 14.32
N ILE A 171 5.81 17.98 13.97
CA ILE A 171 5.36 16.63 13.57
C ILE A 171 4.60 15.94 14.71
N SER A 172 5.10 16.08 15.95
CA SER A 172 4.44 15.53 17.15
C SER A 172 3.06 16.15 17.34
N LYS A 173 2.95 17.49 17.29
CA LYS A 173 1.68 18.21 17.44
C LYS A 173 0.67 17.85 16.35
N ASP A 174 1.11 17.80 15.09
CA ASP A 174 0.24 17.42 13.97
C ASP A 174 -0.27 15.98 14.15
N SER A 175 0.58 15.07 14.62
CA SER A 175 0.22 13.68 14.89
C SER A 175 -0.74 13.54 16.07
N GLU A 176 -0.58 14.36 17.11
CA GLU A 176 -1.49 14.39 18.27
C GLU A 176 -2.88 14.87 17.88
N ASP A 177 -2.97 15.94 17.09
CA ASP A 177 -4.23 16.48 16.62
C ASP A 177 -4.99 15.51 15.70
N ILE A 178 -4.28 14.81 14.80
CA ILE A 178 -4.90 13.77 13.95
C ILE A 178 -5.48 12.66 14.83
N VAL A 179 -4.75 12.20 15.86
CA VAL A 179 -5.27 11.17 16.76
C VAL A 179 -6.44 11.69 17.60
N ARG A 180 -6.46 12.97 17.97
CA ARG A 180 -7.62 13.56 18.65
C ARG A 180 -8.87 13.45 17.77
N ILE A 181 -8.75 13.81 16.50
CA ILE A 181 -9.83 13.70 15.51
C ILE A 181 -10.25 12.24 15.35
N ILE A 182 -9.31 11.31 15.20
CA ILE A 182 -9.62 9.87 15.08
C ILE A 182 -10.35 9.33 16.33
N LYS A 183 -9.94 9.77 17.52
CA LYS A 183 -10.64 9.40 18.77
C LYS A 183 -12.07 9.93 18.83
N ALA A 184 -12.33 11.07 18.19
CA ALA A 184 -13.64 11.70 18.14
C ALA A 184 -14.63 11.04 17.15
N LEU A 185 -14.17 10.11 16.30
CA LEU A 185 -14.99 9.36 15.33
C LEU A 185 -15.92 8.33 15.99
N ARG A 186 -16.72 8.70 17.01
CA ARG A 186 -17.67 7.78 17.68
C ARG A 186 -18.79 7.31 16.76
#